data_AF-A0A450XF83-F1
#
_entry.id   AF-A0A450XF83-F1
#
_cell.length_a   1.000
_cell.length_b   1.000
_cell.length_c   1.000
_cell.angle_alpha   90.00
_cell.angle_beta   90.00
_cell.angle_gamma   90.00
#
_symmetry.space_group_name_H-M   'P 1'
#
loop_
_entity.id
_entity.type
_entity.pdbx_description
1 polymer ?
#
loop_
_entity_poly.entity_id
_entity_poly.type
_entity_poly.pdbx_seq_one_letter_code
_entity_poly.pdbx_strand_id
1 'polypeptide(L)'
;MPEAVTIMSPPLVALYVFVLACFIGYFVIWGVTPSLHTPLISLTNAISGIIIVGALLVAGFENASGSVEILGFLAVLLASINIFGGFWVTQRMLAMFKKKQ
;
A
#
# COMPACT_ATOMS: atom_id res chain seq x y z
N MET A 1 -25.71 -3.48 -13.56
CA MET A 1 -25.35 -4.64 -12.71
C MET A 1 -25.49 -4.30 -11.20
N PRO A 2 -26.62 -3.75 -10.69
CA PRO A 2 -26.71 -3.29 -9.30
C PRO A 2 -27.21 -4.38 -8.34
N GLU A 3 -27.76 -5.48 -8.86
CA GLU A 3 -28.46 -6.49 -8.04
C GLU A 3 -27.56 -7.58 -7.44
N ALA A 4 -26.33 -7.75 -7.92
CA ALA A 4 -25.41 -8.73 -7.33
C ALA A 4 -24.82 -8.26 -5.97
N VAL A 5 -24.72 -6.94 -5.77
CA VAL A 5 -24.16 -6.35 -4.54
C VAL A 5 -25.16 -6.43 -3.38
N THR A 6 -26.47 -6.50 -3.65
CA THR A 6 -27.51 -6.52 -2.61
C THR A 6 -27.72 -7.89 -1.97
N ILE A 7 -27.26 -8.98 -2.59
CA ILE A 7 -27.42 -10.36 -2.07
C ILE A 7 -26.22 -10.78 -1.20
N MET A 8 -25.06 -10.15 -1.37
CA MET A 8 -23.83 -10.46 -0.65
C MET A 8 -23.65 -9.55 0.57
N SER A 9 -23.41 -10.12 1.76
CA SER A 9 -23.14 -9.31 2.96
C SER A 9 -21.83 -8.51 2.80
N PRO A 10 -21.72 -7.28 3.37
CA PRO A 10 -20.50 -6.47 3.26
C PRO A 10 -19.18 -7.20 3.58
N PRO A 11 -19.07 -8.03 4.64
CA PRO A 11 -17.84 -8.79 4.89
C PRO A 11 -17.56 -9.86 3.82
N LEU A 12 -18.61 -10.47 3.24
CA LEU A 12 -18.46 -11.42 2.14
C LEU A 12 -17.93 -10.73 0.88
N VAL A 13 -18.40 -9.52 0.59
CA VAL A 13 -17.88 -8.70 -0.52
C VAL A 13 -16.40 -8.35 -0.29
N ALA A 14 -16.03 -7.93 0.92
CA ALA A 14 -14.63 -7.63 1.26
C ALA A 14 -13.72 -8.86 1.13
N LEU A 15 -14.20 -10.04 1.56
CA LEU A 15 -13.47 -11.30 1.40
C LEU A 15 -13.30 -11.66 -0.08
N TYR A 16 -14.35 -11.48 -0.89
CA TYR A 16 -14.29 -11.73 -2.33
C TYR A 16 -13.26 -10.83 -3.01
N VAL A 17 -13.26 -9.52 -2.68
CA VAL A 17 -12.27 -8.56 -3.17
C VAL A 17 -10.87 -8.93 -2.72
N PHE A 18 -10.69 -9.33 -1.46
CA PHE A 18 -9.40 -9.75 -0.91
C PHE A 18 -8.82 -10.94 -1.69
N VAL A 19 -9.62 -12.00 -1.89
CA VAL A 19 -9.19 -13.20 -2.62
C VAL A 19 -8.82 -12.87 -4.07
N LEU A 20 -9.65 -12.10 -4.77
CA LEU A 20 -9.35 -11.69 -6.15
C LEU A 20 -8.11 -10.79 -6.24
N ALA A 21 -7.90 -9.90 -5.27
CA ALA A 21 -6.70 -9.06 -5.22
C ALA A 21 -5.43 -9.91 -5.03
N CYS A 22 -5.47 -10.99 -4.24
CA CYS A 22 -4.35 -11.93 -4.12
C CYS A 22 -4.01 -12.62 -5.46
N PHE A 23 -5.03 -13.08 -6.20
CA PHE A 23 -4.81 -13.65 -7.54
C PHE A 23 -4.16 -12.64 -8.49
N ILE A 24 -4.68 -11.41 -8.53
CA ILE A 24 -4.11 -10.34 -9.35
C ILE A 24 -2.65 -10.08 -8.96
N GLY A 25 -2.35 -9.95 -7.66
CA GLY A 25 -0.99 -9.72 -7.17
C GLY A 25 0.00 -10.81 -7.60
N TYR A 26 -0.42 -12.07 -7.54
CA TYR A 26 0.38 -13.19 -8.02
C TYR A 26 0.69 -13.09 -9.52
N PHE A 27 -0.33 -12.87 -10.36
CA PHE A 27 -0.13 -12.77 -11.82
C PHE A 27 0.69 -11.54 -12.23
N VAL A 28 0.60 -10.44 -11.48
CA VAL A 28 1.41 -9.23 -11.71
C VAL A 28 2.91 -9.50 -11.50
N ILE A 29 3.27 -10.33 -10.52
CA ILE A 29 4.68 -10.57 -10.15
C ILE A 29 5.30 -11.76 -10.92
N TRP A 30 4.49 -12.72 -11.37
CA TRP A 30 4.95 -13.98 -11.96
C TRP A 30 5.89 -13.83 -13.18
N GLY A 31 5.78 -12.75 -13.95
CA GLY A 31 6.56 -12.52 -15.18
C GLY A 31 7.69 -11.50 -15.07
N VAL A 32 8.08 -11.08 -13.87
CA VAL A 32 9.08 -10.01 -13.71
C VAL A 32 10.49 -10.50 -14.08
N THR A 33 11.21 -9.73 -14.90
CA THR A 33 12.61 -10.02 -15.27
C THR A 33 13.49 -10.18 -14.00
N PRO A 34 14.38 -11.19 -13.92
CA PRO A 34 15.15 -11.47 -12.71
C PRO A 34 15.93 -10.27 -12.14
N SER A 35 16.45 -9.41 -13.02
CA SER A 35 17.19 -8.21 -12.65
C SER A 35 16.34 -7.17 -11.89
N LEU A 36 15.01 -7.26 -11.97
CA LEU A 36 14.08 -6.31 -11.34
C LEU A 36 13.53 -6.79 -10.00
N HIS A 37 13.85 -8.00 -9.51
CA HIS A 37 13.34 -8.46 -8.21
C HIS A 37 13.76 -7.55 -7.06
N THR A 38 15.00 -7.08 -7.02
CA THR A 38 15.47 -6.16 -5.96
C THR A 38 14.75 -4.80 -6.01
N PRO A 39 14.64 -4.12 -7.17
CA PRO A 39 13.76 -2.95 -7.31
C PRO A 39 12.29 -3.23 -6.95
N LEU A 40 11.76 -4.40 -7.31
CA LEU A 40 10.37 -4.79 -7.03
C LEU A 40 10.12 -4.94 -5.53
N ILE A 41 11.03 -5.58 -4.80
CA ILE A 41 10.95 -5.71 -3.34
C ILE A 41 10.91 -4.32 -2.69
N SER A 42 11.79 -3.41 -3.13
CA SER A 42 11.79 -2.01 -2.67
C SER A 42 10.47 -1.28 -2.99
N LEU A 43 9.92 -1.50 -4.19
CA LEU A 43 8.65 -0.90 -4.60
C LEU A 43 7.48 -1.41 -3.77
N THR A 44 7.41 -2.73 -3.50
CA THR A 44 6.36 -3.31 -2.65
C THR A 44 6.40 -2.77 -1.22
N ASN A 45 7.59 -2.45 -0.71
CA ASN A 45 7.73 -1.76 0.57
C ASN A 45 7.13 -0.34 0.52
N ALA A 46 7.38 0.43 -0.55
CA ALA A 46 6.76 1.75 -0.74
C ALA A 46 5.22 1.68 -0.87
N ILE A 47 4.70 0.67 -1.58
CA ILE A 47 3.25 0.45 -1.75
C ILE A 47 2.57 0.09 -0.43
N SER A 48 3.28 -0.60 0.48
CA SER A 48 2.76 -0.88 1.82
C SER A 48 2.44 0.38 2.64
N GLY A 49 2.95 1.55 2.21
CA GLY A 49 2.59 2.86 2.71
C GLY A 49 1.10 3.23 2.65
N ILE A 50 0.25 2.41 2.01
CA ILE A 50 -1.22 2.53 2.06
C ILE A 50 -1.79 2.60 3.49
N ILE A 51 -1.04 2.14 4.49
CA ILE A 51 -1.33 2.33 5.92
C ILE A 51 -1.58 3.80 6.30
N ILE A 52 -1.11 4.77 5.51
CA ILE A 52 -1.38 6.20 5.71
C ILE A 52 -2.88 6.53 5.74
N VAL A 53 -3.71 5.78 5.00
CA VAL A 53 -5.17 5.96 5.01
C VAL A 53 -5.72 5.69 6.40
N GLY A 54 -5.30 4.60 7.04
CA GLY A 54 -5.69 4.29 8.41
C GLY A 54 -5.14 5.30 9.41
N ALA A 55 -3.88 5.73 9.23
CA ALA A 55 -3.26 6.71 10.10
C ALA A 55 -3.98 8.06 10.08
N LEU A 56 -4.41 8.53 8.91
CA LEU A 56 -5.18 9.76 8.76
C LEU A 56 -6.57 9.66 9.40
N LEU A 57 -7.23 8.51 9.30
CA LEU A 57 -8.52 8.28 9.97
C LEU A 57 -8.40 8.36 11.50
N VAL A 58 -7.31 7.83 12.07
CA VAL A 58 -7.06 7.88 13.52
C VAL A 58 -6.66 9.30 13.96
N ALA A 59 -5.81 9.97 13.19
CA ALA A 59 -5.36 11.33 13.49
C ALA A 59 -6.51 12.36 13.42
N GLY A 60 -7.47 12.16 12.52
CA GLY A 60 -8.64 13.04 12.35
C GLY A 60 -9.87 12.64 13.17
N PHE A 61 -9.74 11.74 14.15
CA PHE A 61 -10.88 11.23 14.90
C PHE A 61 -11.32 12.21 16.01
N GLU A 62 -12.46 12.87 15.83
CA GLU A 62 -12.93 14.00 16.67
C GLU A 62 -13.14 13.65 18.17
N ASN A 63 -13.31 12.37 18.52
CA ASN A 63 -13.51 11.92 19.91
C ASN A 63 -12.31 11.11 20.44
N ALA A 64 -11.13 11.28 19.85
CA ALA A 64 -9.92 10.61 20.32
C ALA A 64 -9.48 11.14 21.70
N SER A 65 -9.01 10.24 22.57
CA SER A 65 -8.24 10.67 23.73
C SER A 65 -6.89 11.26 23.26
N GLY A 66 -6.31 12.17 24.04
CA GLY A 66 -5.04 12.82 23.64
C GLY A 66 -3.91 11.84 23.32
N SER A 67 -3.89 10.66 23.94
CA SER A 67 -2.95 9.60 23.61
C SER A 67 -3.17 8.99 22.21
N VAL A 68 -4.42 8.84 21.79
CA VAL A 68 -4.78 8.31 20.46
C VAL A 68 -4.41 9.31 19.37
N GLU A 69 -4.61 10.61 19.61
CA GLU A 69 -4.23 11.67 18.68
C GLU A 69 -2.71 11.69 18.44
N ILE A 70 -1.91 11.60 19.50
CA ILE A 70 -0.44 11.52 19.41
C ILE A 70 -0.01 10.27 18.63
N LEU A 71 -0.64 9.12 18.89
CA LEU A 71 -0.35 7.89 18.15
C LEU A 71 -0.75 8.01 16.68
N GLY A 72 -1.87 8.66 16.37
CA GLY A 72 -2.30 8.97 15.00
C GLY A 72 -1.28 9.84 14.27
N PHE A 73 -0.81 10.92 14.93
CA PHE A 73 0.25 11.77 14.38
C PHE A 73 1.55 10.99 14.10
N LEU A 74 2.01 10.17 15.04
CA LEU A 74 3.19 9.32 14.86
C LEU A 74 2.99 8.29 13.76
N ALA A 75 1.80 7.70 13.64
CA ALA A 75 1.46 6.78 12.56
C ALA A 75 1.53 7.45 11.19
N VAL A 76 1.01 8.69 11.06
CA VAL A 76 1.10 9.47 9.81
C VAL A 76 2.56 9.80 9.47
N LEU A 77 3.36 10.19 10.48
CA LEU A 77 4.78 10.47 10.31
C LEU A 77 5.53 9.24 9.78
N LEU A 78 5.36 8.09 10.44
CA LEU A 78 6.03 6.83 10.06
C LEU A 78 5.57 6.32 8.70
N ALA A 79 4.27 6.41 8.40
CA ALA A 79 3.74 6.06 7.08
C ALA A 79 4.32 6.95 5.98
N SER A 80 4.44 8.26 6.25
CA SER A 80 5.06 9.20 5.33
C SER A 80 6.53 8.85 5.05
N ILE A 81 7.32 8.53 6.09
CA ILE A 81 8.72 8.10 5.93
C ILE A 81 8.80 6.85 5.04
N ASN A 82 7.93 5.86 5.24
CA ASN A 82 7.88 4.65 4.42
C ASN A 82 7.58 4.96 2.94
N ILE A 83 6.58 5.80 2.67
CA ILE A 83 6.19 6.23 1.32
C ILE A 83 7.36 6.95 0.64
N PHE A 84 7.81 8.06 1.22
CA PHE A 84 8.82 8.91 0.60
C PHE A 84 10.16 8.19 0.47
N GLY A 85 10.60 7.50 1.52
CA GLY A 85 11.84 6.72 1.51
C GLY A 85 11.80 5.56 0.52
N GLY A 86 10.70 4.80 0.51
CA GLY A 86 10.51 3.67 -0.38
C GLY A 86 10.50 4.07 -1.85
N PHE A 87 9.77 5.12 -2.22
CA PHE A 87 9.75 5.62 -3.60
C PHE A 87 11.10 6.23 -4.01
N TRP A 88 11.78 6.98 -3.14
CA TRP A 88 13.09 7.57 -3.43
C TRP A 88 14.14 6.49 -3.72
N VAL A 89 14.23 5.46 -2.89
CA VAL A 89 15.17 4.35 -3.08
C VAL A 89 14.85 3.58 -4.36
N THR A 90 13.58 3.28 -4.60
CA THR A 90 13.14 2.56 -5.81
C THR A 90 13.50 3.34 -7.08
N GLN A 91 13.30 4.66 -7.10
CA GLN A 91 13.70 5.50 -8.24
C GLN A 91 15.20 5.44 -8.50
N ARG A 92 16.03 5.48 -7.44
CA ARG A 92 17.49 5.32 -7.58
C ARG A 92 17.87 3.95 -8.13
N MET A 93 17.19 2.90 -7.70
CA MET A 93 17.40 1.55 -8.22
C MET A 93 17.05 1.43 -9.70
N LEU A 94 15.89 1.96 -10.11
CA LEU A 94 15.45 1.95 -11.50
C LEU A 94 16.30 2.83 -12.41
N ALA A 95 16.84 3.94 -11.89
CA ALA A 95 17.74 4.82 -12.64
C ALA A 95 19.02 4.09 -13.09
N MET A 96 19.47 3.07 -12.38
CA MET A 96 20.64 2.26 -12.76
C MET A 96 20.41 1.40 -14.01
N PHE A 97 19.15 1.16 -14.40
CA PHE A 97 18.80 0.42 -15.62
C PHE A 97 18.63 1.33 -16.84
N LYS A 98 18.62 2.65 -16.67
CA LYS A 98 18.58 3.59 -17.79
C LYS A 98 19.97 3.62 -18.44
N LYS A 99 20.03 3.41 -19.77
CA LYS A 99 21.27 3.63 -20.53
C LYS A 99 21.74 5.06 -20.32
N LYS A 100 22.99 5.21 -19.88
CA LYS A 100 23.69 6.50 -19.85
C LYS A 100 23.75 7.00 -21.30
N GLN A 101 23.05 8.09 -21.59
CA GLN A 101 23.35 8.90 -22.77
C GLN A 101 24.73 9.54 -22.55
#